data_AF-A0A368JU24-F1
#
_entry.id   AF-A0A368JU24-F1
#
_cell.length_a   1.000
_cell.length_b   1.000
_cell.length_c   1.000
_cell.angle_alpha   90.00
_cell.angle_beta   90.00
_cell.angle_gamma   90.00
#
_symmetry.space_group_name_H-M   'P 1'
#
loop_
_entity.id
_entity.type
_entity.pdbx_description
1 polymer ?
#
loop_
_entity_poly.entity_id
_entity_poly.type
_entity_poly.pdbx_seq_one_letter_code
_entity_poly.pdbx_strand_id
1 'polypeptide(L)'
;MEPLQQLIDSYMNTYRAIMWRMKDRAVDSRGLSETVRLTENTIRLRRQKPGLWRVSEVRLLAEYFGLPDNACVRLEQELAPFMSQALQMPPSKRRLLEQATQLHLRRMSANKRLDWPVEDIEKLRKGLQQFEANACVG
;
A
#
# COMPACT_ATOMS: atom_id res chain seq x y z
N MET A 1 13.11 -12.52 9.43
CA MET A 1 12.43 -11.44 8.67
C MET A 1 11.05 -11.95 8.32
N GLU A 2 10.00 -11.17 8.58
CA GLU A 2 8.65 -11.52 8.15
C GLU A 2 8.57 -11.43 6.62
N PRO A 3 7.98 -12.42 5.92
CA PRO A 3 7.75 -12.34 4.47
C PRO A 3 6.96 -11.08 4.11
N LEU A 4 7.37 -10.37 3.05
CA LEU A 4 6.69 -9.16 2.55
C LEU A 4 5.18 -9.40 2.36
N GLN A 5 4.79 -10.61 1.97
CA GLN A 5 3.40 -11.04 1.85
C GLN A 5 2.60 -10.88 3.16
N GLN A 6 3.13 -11.41 4.28
CA GLN A 6 2.50 -11.35 5.60
C GLN A 6 2.42 -9.91 6.13
N LEU A 7 3.45 -9.11 5.83
CA LEU A 7 3.46 -7.70 6.16
C LEU A 7 2.39 -6.92 5.38
N ILE A 8 2.24 -7.18 4.08
CA ILE A 8 1.18 -6.60 3.26
C ILE A 8 -0.20 -7.04 3.78
N ASP A 9 -0.37 -8.30 4.18
CA ASP A 9 -1.64 -8.78 4.77
C ASP A 9 -2.00 -8.01 6.06
N SER A 10 -1.02 -7.83 6.95
CA SER A 10 -1.17 -7.07 8.20
C SER A 10 -1.52 -5.59 7.94
N TYR A 11 -0.84 -4.97 6.96
CA TYR A 11 -1.17 -3.62 6.50
C TYR A 11 -2.60 -3.53 5.96
N MET A 12 -3.00 -4.47 5.11
CA MET A 12 -4.35 -4.48 4.52
C MET A 12 -5.45 -4.64 5.57
N ASN A 13 -5.20 -5.39 6.64
CA ASN A 13 -6.13 -5.49 7.77
C ASN A 13 -6.27 -4.16 8.52
N THR A 14 -5.16 -3.49 8.78
CA THR A 14 -5.14 -2.15 9.40
C THR A 14 -5.89 -1.14 8.53
N TYR A 15 -5.61 -1.11 7.24
CA TYR A 15 -6.30 -0.28 6.27
C TYR A 15 -7.82 -0.52 6.24
N ARG A 16 -8.27 -1.79 6.25
CA ARG A 16 -9.71 -2.11 6.29
C ARG A 16 -10.37 -1.61 7.57
N ALA A 17 -9.70 -1.73 8.72
CA ALA A 17 -10.20 -1.23 9.99
C ALA A 17 -10.37 0.30 9.96
N ILE A 18 -9.40 1.02 9.40
CA ILE A 18 -9.45 2.47 9.18
C ILE A 18 -10.63 2.82 8.26
N MET A 19 -10.75 2.15 7.11
CA MET A 19 -11.83 2.42 6.16
C MET A 19 -13.21 2.15 6.75
N TRP A 20 -13.33 1.19 7.65
CA TRP A 20 -14.58 0.94 8.38
C TRP A 20 -14.90 2.09 9.33
N ARG A 21 -13.93 2.57 10.12
CA ARG A 21 -14.10 3.73 11.01
C ARG A 21 -14.40 5.02 10.25
N MET A 22 -13.82 5.20 9.07
CA MET A 22 -14.09 6.35 8.20
C MET A 22 -15.52 6.44 7.66
N LYS A 23 -16.29 5.34 7.69
CA LYS A 23 -17.70 5.35 7.28
C LYS A 23 -18.62 5.94 8.36
N ASP A 24 -18.12 6.08 9.59
CA ASP A 24 -18.88 6.72 10.66
C ASP A 24 -19.06 8.22 10.36
N ARG A 25 -20.29 8.73 10.56
CA ARG A 25 -20.62 10.13 10.31
C ARG A 25 -19.98 11.07 11.34
N ALA A 26 -19.50 10.54 12.46
CA ALA A 26 -18.86 11.30 13.53
C ALA A 26 -17.39 11.64 13.29
N VAL A 27 -16.79 11.26 12.15
CA VAL A 27 -15.38 11.58 11.86
C VAL A 27 -15.23 13.08 11.56
N ASP A 28 -14.61 13.80 12.50
CA ASP A 28 -14.25 15.21 12.36
C ASP A 28 -13.42 15.43 11.09
N SER A 29 -14.01 16.10 10.10
CA SER A 29 -13.37 16.36 8.81
C SER A 29 -12.21 17.35 8.92
N ARG A 30 -12.26 18.25 9.90
CA ARG A 30 -11.24 19.30 10.09
C ARG A 30 -9.99 18.71 10.73
N GLY A 31 -10.15 18.02 11.87
CA GLY A 31 -9.06 17.29 12.51
C GLY A 31 -8.44 16.24 11.59
N LEU A 32 -9.24 15.57 10.76
CA LEU A 32 -8.74 14.63 9.75
C LEU A 32 -7.88 15.34 8.69
N SER A 33 -8.37 16.46 8.13
CA SER A 33 -7.66 17.25 7.12
C SER A 33 -6.29 17.74 7.60
N GLU A 34 -6.23 18.23 8.85
CA GLU A 34 -5.00 18.66 9.49
C GLU A 34 -4.03 17.49 9.73
N THR A 35 -4.56 16.34 10.19
CA THR A 35 -3.74 15.16 10.50
C THR A 35 -3.09 14.55 9.25
N VAL A 36 -3.88 14.30 8.19
CA VAL A 36 -3.35 13.73 6.95
C VAL A 36 -2.73 14.77 6.01
N ARG A 37 -2.81 16.07 6.37
CA ARG A 37 -2.36 17.21 5.56
C ARG A 37 -2.95 17.21 4.14
N LEU A 38 -4.22 16.83 4.03
CA LEU A 38 -4.95 16.77 2.76
C LEU A 38 -6.12 17.73 2.78
N THR A 39 -6.43 18.34 1.62
CA THR A 39 -7.65 19.15 1.47
C THR A 39 -8.90 18.28 1.64
N GLU A 40 -10.00 18.89 2.10
CA GLU A 40 -11.29 18.21 2.23
C GLU A 40 -11.76 17.58 0.90
N ASN A 41 -11.48 18.25 -0.22
CA ASN A 41 -11.77 17.73 -1.55
C ASN A 41 -11.01 16.43 -1.84
N THR A 42 -9.72 16.38 -1.49
CA THR A 42 -8.91 15.16 -1.61
C THR A 42 -9.46 14.07 -0.71
N ILE A 43 -9.81 14.36 0.54
CA ILE A 43 -10.39 13.38 1.47
C ILE A 43 -11.71 12.83 0.92
N ARG A 44 -12.58 13.69 0.38
CA ARG A 44 -13.84 13.28 -0.24
C ARG A 44 -13.60 12.34 -1.42
N LEU A 45 -12.63 12.66 -2.28
CA LEU A 45 -12.22 11.80 -3.39
C LEU A 45 -11.70 10.44 -2.88
N ARG A 46 -10.85 10.44 -1.85
CA ARG A 46 -10.32 9.22 -1.22
C ARG A 46 -11.41 8.39 -0.56
N ARG A 47 -12.45 9.00 0.01
CA ARG A 47 -13.64 8.29 0.53
C ARG A 47 -14.43 7.60 -0.58
N GLN A 48 -14.59 8.26 -1.73
CA GLN A 48 -15.25 7.67 -2.90
C GLN A 48 -14.39 6.59 -3.58
N LYS A 49 -13.06 6.77 -3.56
CA LYS A 49 -12.08 5.85 -4.14
C LYS A 49 -11.01 5.48 -3.11
N PRO A 50 -11.31 4.54 -2.18
CA PRO A 50 -10.41 4.17 -1.09
C PRO A 50 -9.04 3.67 -1.55
N GLY A 51 -8.96 2.97 -2.68
CA GLY A 51 -7.68 2.47 -3.22
C GLY A 51 -6.66 3.57 -3.55
N LEU A 52 -7.08 4.83 -3.62
CA LEU A 52 -6.16 5.94 -3.88
C LEU A 52 -5.38 6.37 -2.63
N TRP A 53 -5.84 6.03 -1.40
CA TRP A 53 -5.10 6.33 -0.16
C TRP A 53 -3.66 5.84 -0.28
N ARG A 54 -2.70 6.62 0.21
CA ARG A 54 -1.28 6.24 0.18
C ARG A 54 -0.84 5.61 1.48
N VAL A 55 0.23 4.81 1.47
CA VAL A 55 0.72 4.11 2.68
C VAL A 55 1.03 5.10 3.80
N SER A 56 1.69 6.22 3.52
CA SER A 56 1.96 7.26 4.52
C SER A 56 0.69 7.93 5.04
N GLU A 57 -0.30 8.14 4.17
CA GLU A 57 -1.61 8.67 4.58
C GLU A 57 -2.34 7.66 5.50
N VAL A 58 -2.26 6.36 5.18
CA VAL A 58 -2.85 5.29 5.99
C VAL A 58 -2.16 5.19 7.35
N ARG A 59 -0.85 5.41 7.43
CA ARG A 59 -0.12 5.50 8.70
C ARG A 59 -0.65 6.64 9.58
N LEU A 60 -0.80 7.84 9.01
CA LEU A 60 -1.36 8.99 9.72
C LEU A 60 -2.81 8.76 10.15
N LEU A 61 -3.60 8.06 9.32
CA LEU A 61 -4.95 7.66 9.69
C LEU A 61 -4.96 6.62 10.83
N ALA A 62 -4.01 5.68 10.84
CA ALA A 62 -3.89 4.71 11.93
C ALA A 62 -3.65 5.43 13.26
N GLU A 63 -2.72 6.39 13.27
CA GLU A 63 -2.43 7.25 14.43
C GLU A 63 -3.68 8.05 14.85
N TYR A 64 -4.36 8.72 13.91
CA TYR A 64 -5.59 9.47 14.16
C TYR A 64 -6.69 8.63 14.83
N PHE A 65 -6.86 7.38 14.39
CA PHE A 65 -7.85 6.47 14.95
C PHE A 65 -7.34 5.67 16.16
N GLY A 66 -6.10 5.86 16.61
CA GLY A 66 -5.51 5.07 17.70
C GLY A 66 -5.39 3.57 17.38
N LEU A 67 -5.13 3.25 16.11
CA LEU A 67 -4.85 1.88 15.64
C LEU A 67 -3.33 1.65 15.58
N PRO A 68 -2.85 0.40 15.75
CA PRO A 68 -1.44 0.10 15.57
C PRO A 68 -0.95 0.43 14.16
N ASP A 69 0.07 1.28 14.05
CA ASP A 69 0.65 1.73 12.77
C ASP A 69 1.95 0.99 12.40
N ASN A 70 2.43 0.10 13.29
CA ASN A 70 3.65 -0.70 13.11
C ASN A 70 3.71 -1.40 11.75
N ALA A 71 2.58 -1.94 11.27
CA ALA A 71 2.50 -2.59 9.97
C ALA A 71 2.69 -1.59 8.81
N CYS A 72 2.16 -0.37 8.93
CA CYS A 72 2.36 0.69 7.95
C CYS A 72 3.83 1.14 7.93
N VAL A 73 4.43 1.40 9.09
CA VAL A 73 5.85 1.80 9.21
C VAL A 73 6.77 0.75 8.59
N ARG A 74 6.58 -0.53 8.96
CA ARG A 74 7.40 -1.62 8.43
C ARG A 74 7.18 -1.81 6.93
N LEU A 75 5.95 -1.66 6.43
CA LEU A 75 5.68 -1.74 4.99
C LEU A 75 6.41 -0.63 4.22
N GLU A 76 6.37 0.62 4.68
CA GLU A 76 7.12 1.72 4.07
C GLU A 76 8.62 1.41 3.97
N GLN A 77 9.19 0.83 5.03
CA GLN A 77 10.60 0.46 5.10
C GLN A 77 10.97 -0.69 4.15
N GLU A 78 10.09 -1.67 3.97
CA GLU A 78 10.35 -2.86 3.13
C GLU A 78 10.08 -2.62 1.63
N LEU A 79 9.20 -1.66 1.30
CA LEU A 79 8.90 -1.33 -0.10
C LEU A 79 10.12 -0.77 -0.86
N ALA A 80 10.96 0.02 -0.21
CA ALA A 80 12.14 0.61 -0.85
C ALA A 80 13.25 -0.43 -1.20
N PRO A 81 13.62 -1.36 -0.30
CA PRO A 81 14.46 -2.51 -0.60
C PRO A 81 13.85 -3.43 -1.67
N PHE A 82 12.56 -3.79 -1.54
CA PHE A 82 11.86 -4.61 -2.53
C PHE A 82 11.98 -4.01 -3.94
N MET A 83 11.79 -2.70 -4.06
CA MET A 83 11.92 -2.01 -5.34
C MET A 83 13.34 -2.00 -5.89
N SER A 84 14.33 -1.88 -5.02
CA SER A 84 15.73 -1.94 -5.43
C SER A 84 16.08 -3.33 -5.96
N GLN A 85 15.55 -4.39 -5.35
CA GLN A 85 15.68 -5.77 -5.84
C GLN A 85 14.96 -5.98 -7.17
N ALA A 86 13.70 -5.53 -7.29
CA ALA A 86 12.91 -5.64 -8.54
C ALA A 86 13.61 -4.97 -9.74
N LEU A 87 14.26 -3.82 -9.51
CA LEU A 87 15.05 -3.11 -10.53
C LEU A 87 16.32 -3.87 -10.94
N GLN A 88 16.89 -4.69 -10.06
CA GLN A 88 18.08 -5.49 -10.31
C GLN A 88 17.76 -6.88 -10.88
N MET A 89 16.49 -7.30 -10.89
CA MET A 89 16.10 -8.59 -11.45
C MET A 89 16.44 -8.70 -12.95
N PRO A 90 16.83 -9.89 -13.44
CA PRO A 90 16.98 -10.16 -14.86
C PRO A 90 15.70 -9.82 -15.64
N PRO A 91 15.79 -9.38 -16.91
CA PRO A 91 14.63 -8.96 -17.70
C PRO A 91 13.50 -10.00 -17.75
N SER A 92 13.82 -11.28 -17.81
CA SER A 92 12.84 -12.39 -17.81
C SER A 92 12.04 -12.46 -16.50
N LYS A 93 12.73 -12.48 -15.35
CA LYS A 93 12.09 -12.48 -14.03
C LYS A 93 11.30 -11.19 -13.76
N ARG A 94 11.84 -10.05 -14.21
CA ARG A 94 11.16 -8.76 -14.10
C ARG A 94 9.85 -8.75 -14.87
N ARG A 95 9.85 -9.24 -16.12
CA ARG A 95 8.63 -9.33 -16.93
C ARG A 95 7.58 -10.23 -16.28
N LEU A 96 7.99 -11.35 -15.69
CA LEU A 96 7.09 -12.23 -14.93
C LEU A 96 6.50 -11.53 -13.70
N LEU A 97 7.31 -10.75 -12.96
CA LEU A 97 6.83 -9.96 -11.83
C LEU A 97 5.83 -8.88 -12.27
N GLU A 98 6.11 -8.14 -13.34
CA GLU A 98 5.20 -7.13 -13.89
C GLU A 98 3.89 -7.76 -14.38
N GLN A 99 3.95 -8.94 -15.00
CA GLN A 99 2.77 -9.69 -15.44
C GLN A 99 1.94 -10.19 -14.26
N ALA A 100 2.58 -10.74 -13.21
CA ALA A 100 1.86 -11.23 -12.05
C ALA A 100 1.21 -10.07 -11.26
N THR A 101 1.95 -8.99 -11.05
CA THR A 101 1.47 -7.83 -10.27
C THR A 101 0.59 -6.88 -11.07
N GLN A 102 0.59 -6.95 -12.40
CA GLN A 102 -0.03 -5.94 -13.28
C GLN A 102 0.48 -4.52 -12.97
N LEU A 103 1.70 -4.41 -12.45
CA LEU A 103 2.37 -3.17 -12.11
C LEU A 103 3.64 -3.05 -12.95
N HIS A 104 3.66 -2.05 -13.82
CA HIS A 104 4.86 -1.73 -14.59
C HIS A 104 5.94 -1.13 -13.69
N LEU A 105 7.20 -1.42 -13.99
CA LEU A 105 8.38 -0.91 -13.30
C LEU A 105 8.39 0.63 -13.23
N ARG A 106 7.91 1.30 -14.29
CA ARG A 106 7.75 2.76 -14.31
C ARG A 106 6.79 3.24 -13.22
N ARG A 107 5.66 2.55 -13.03
CA ARG A 107 4.67 2.85 -11.99
C ARG A 107 5.25 2.58 -10.60
N MET A 108 5.90 1.44 -10.43
CA MET A 108 6.53 1.10 -9.15
C MET A 108 7.66 2.08 -8.78
N SER A 109 8.47 2.53 -9.75
CA SER A 109 9.50 3.55 -9.56
C SER A 109 8.92 4.92 -9.20
N ALA A 110 7.79 5.29 -9.81
CA ALA A 110 7.05 6.49 -9.42
C ALA A 110 6.53 6.37 -7.97
N ASN A 111 5.97 5.23 -7.61
CA ASN A 111 5.47 4.96 -6.25
C ASN A 111 6.59 5.00 -5.20
N LYS A 112 7.79 4.52 -5.53
CA LYS A 112 8.98 4.68 -4.66
C LYS A 112 9.30 6.14 -4.36
N ARG A 113 9.03 7.06 -5.28
CA ARG A 113 9.30 8.51 -5.12
C ARG A 113 8.14 9.29 -4.49
N LEU A 114 6.91 8.91 -4.83
CA LEU A 114 5.69 9.69 -4.54
C LEU A 114 4.79 9.06 -3.47
N ASP A 115 5.24 7.94 -2.88
CA ASP A 115 4.48 7.04 -2.01
C ASP A 115 3.52 6.10 -2.76
N TRP A 116 3.19 4.98 -2.14
CA TRP A 116 2.44 3.89 -2.74
C TRP A 116 0.94 4.03 -2.48
N PRO A 117 0.08 4.05 -3.51
CA PRO A 117 -1.35 3.97 -3.31
C PRO A 117 -1.75 2.53 -2.93
N VAL A 118 -2.78 2.40 -2.09
CA VAL A 118 -3.30 1.12 -1.60
C VAL A 118 -3.68 0.20 -2.76
N GLU A 119 -4.24 0.73 -3.84
CA GLU A 119 -4.59 -0.06 -5.03
C GLU A 119 -3.37 -0.79 -5.63
N ASP A 120 -2.19 -0.16 -5.58
CA ASP A 120 -0.96 -0.75 -6.10
C ASP A 120 -0.37 -1.72 -5.06
N ILE A 121 -0.57 -1.50 -3.76
CA ILE A 121 -0.24 -2.50 -2.73
C ILE A 121 -1.13 -3.75 -2.87
N GLU A 122 -2.41 -3.61 -3.19
CA GLU A 122 -3.31 -4.74 -3.43
C GLU A 122 -2.90 -5.55 -4.67
N LYS A 123 -2.51 -4.85 -5.75
CA LYS A 123 -1.96 -5.48 -6.95
C LYS A 123 -0.66 -6.23 -6.64
N LEU A 124 0.23 -5.62 -5.89
CA LEU A 124 1.48 -6.24 -5.44
C LEU A 124 1.19 -7.50 -4.62
N ARG A 125 0.26 -7.42 -3.64
CA ARG A 125 -0.18 -8.56 -2.82
C ARG A 125 -0.63 -9.76 -3.66
N LYS A 126 -1.51 -9.51 -4.64
CA LYS A 126 -2.06 -10.55 -5.53
C LYS A 126 -0.98 -11.12 -6.45
N GLY A 127 -0.14 -10.25 -7.00
CA GLY A 127 0.92 -10.66 -7.90
C GLY A 127 2.04 -11.46 -7.23
N LEU A 128 2.41 -11.13 -6.00
CA LEU A 128 3.38 -11.90 -5.23
C LEU A 128 2.89 -13.32 -4.96
N GLN A 129 1.62 -13.50 -4.60
CA GLN A 129 1.01 -14.85 -4.45
C GLN A 129 1.11 -15.66 -5.74
N GLN A 130 0.81 -15.04 -6.89
CA GLN A 130 0.88 -15.71 -8.19
C GLN A 130 2.33 -16.00 -8.61
N PHE A 131 3.25 -15.07 -8.33
CA PHE A 131 4.65 -15.19 -8.68
C PHE A 131 5.35 -16.31 -7.90
N GLU A 132 5.08 -16.42 -6.59
CA GLU A 132 5.59 -17.50 -5.75
C GLU A 132 5.00 -18.86 -6.13
N ALA A 133 3.69 -18.91 -6.44
CA ALA A 133 3.04 -20.14 -6.92
C ALA A 133 3.66 -20.64 -8.24
N ASN A 134 3.98 -19.74 -9.17
CA ASN A 134 4.60 -20.09 -10.44
C ASN A 134 6.09 -20.47 -10.30
N ALA A 135 6.79 -19.93 -9.30
CA ALA A 135 8.18 -20.28 -9.02
C ALA A 135 8.34 -21.69 -8.42
N CYS A 136 7.30 -22.27 -7.84
CA CYS A 136 7.31 -23.62 -7.26
C CYS A 136 6.97 -24.73 -8.27
N VAL A 137 6.62 -24.38 -9.51
CA VAL A 137 6.21 -25.32 -10.57
C VAL A 137 7.24 -25.38 -11.73
N GLY A 138 8.37 -24.67 -11.60
CA GLY A 138 9.42 -24.56 -12.62
C GLY A 138 10.69 -25.32 -12.29
#